data_AF-A0A7W0SWQ2-F1
#
_entry.id   AF-A0A7W0SWQ2-F1
#
_cell.length_a   1.000
_cell.length_b   1.000
_cell.length_c   1.000
_cell.angle_alpha   90.00
_cell.angle_beta   90.00
_cell.angle_gamma   90.00
#
_symmetry.space_group_name_H-M   'P 1'
#
loop_
_entity.id
_entity.type
_entity.pdbx_description
1 polymer ?
#
loop_
_entity_poly.entity_id
_entity_poly.type
_entity_poly.pdbx_seq_one_letter_code
_entity_poly.pdbx_strand_id
1 'polypeptide(L)'
;AYLSWWAASEANLSELWHAEAEGGLTLWIGMDLVIAITVSWVPLIPDYTRFSRDRRSAWWGAGVGYFVAATWMLVLGVLLVLTRGLSDPAELPAAVVGAGLAAALAVLAVTLDETDEAFANIYSTAVSLQNLVPRAPQRALVALVSVAATIGALAFDLRRYQDFLFLLGAFFVPLLGVLLAHWLLIGARYSRSDVFDAPAVRPALLAAWLIGFAVYQWLHPTGPGWWVDAVESVRPPTGGLDSIGVSIPSFVAAFAVAAAAGGLSRRAGRSRT
;
A
#
# COMPACT_ATOMS: atom_id res chain seq x y z
N ALA A 1 -10.38 20.13 -9.40
CA ALA A 1 -10.64 20.90 -10.64
C ALA A 1 -9.67 22.06 -10.83
N TYR A 2 -9.59 23.04 -9.91
CA TYR A 2 -8.66 24.18 -10.04
C TYR A 2 -7.20 23.75 -10.19
N LEU A 3 -6.69 22.88 -9.30
CA LEU A 3 -5.31 22.38 -9.39
C LEU A 3 -5.03 21.67 -10.72
N SER A 4 -6.00 20.91 -11.24
CA SER A 4 -5.87 20.22 -12.53
C SER A 4 -5.81 21.21 -13.69
N TRP A 5 -6.65 22.25 -13.67
CA TRP A 5 -6.57 23.33 -14.66
C TRP A 5 -5.26 24.09 -14.54
N TRP A 6 -4.84 24.45 -13.33
CA TRP A 6 -3.60 25.18 -13.08
C TRP A 6 -2.36 24.39 -13.53
N ALA A 7 -2.29 23.10 -13.20
CA ALA A 7 -1.24 22.21 -13.68
C ALA A 7 -1.23 22.11 -15.21
N ALA A 8 -2.39 21.98 -15.85
CA ALA A 8 -2.49 21.87 -17.31
C ALA A 8 -2.26 23.19 -18.05
N SER A 9 -2.55 24.34 -17.44
CA SER A 9 -2.51 25.66 -18.10
C SER A 9 -1.09 26.10 -18.49
N GLU A 10 -0.07 25.61 -17.79
CA GLU A 10 1.34 25.86 -18.07
C GLU A 10 2.03 24.66 -18.73
N ALA A 11 1.31 23.54 -18.95
CA ALA A 11 1.87 22.31 -19.48
C ALA A 11 1.89 22.30 -21.02
N ASN A 12 3.08 22.29 -21.61
CA ASN A 12 3.22 21.91 -23.02
C ASN A 12 3.25 20.38 -23.14
N LEU A 13 2.07 19.75 -23.23
CA LEU A 13 1.94 18.29 -23.23
C LEU A 13 2.74 17.60 -24.35
N SER A 14 2.89 18.25 -25.51
CA SER A 14 3.67 17.69 -26.61
C SER A 14 5.16 17.64 -26.27
N GLU A 15 5.68 18.70 -25.67
CA GLU A 15 7.08 18.77 -25.25
C GLU A 15 7.36 17.79 -24.12
N LEU A 16 6.48 17.72 -23.12
CA LEU A 16 6.58 16.75 -22.03
C LEU A 16 6.56 15.30 -22.51
N TRP A 17 5.75 14.99 -23.51
CA TRP A 17 5.69 13.64 -24.09
C TRP A 17 6.97 13.24 -24.83
N HIS A 18 7.69 14.22 -25.37
CA HIS A 18 8.94 14.03 -26.11
C HIS A 18 10.20 14.32 -25.28
N ALA A 19 10.04 14.66 -23.99
CA ALA A 19 11.16 14.91 -23.10
C ALA A 19 12.03 13.65 -22.97
N GLU A 20 13.35 13.83 -23.00
CA GLU A 20 14.28 12.74 -22.77
C GLU A 20 14.27 12.32 -21.29
N ALA A 21 14.51 11.03 -21.05
CA ALA A 21 14.60 10.53 -19.68
C ALA A 21 15.87 11.06 -19.00
N GLU A 22 15.72 11.78 -17.90
CA GLU A 22 16.84 12.29 -17.09
C GLU A 22 17.56 11.19 -16.28
N GLY A 23 17.07 9.95 -16.34
CA GLY A 23 17.55 8.82 -15.55
C GLY A 23 16.80 8.68 -14.22
N GLY A 24 17.38 7.94 -13.28
CA GLY A 24 16.78 7.66 -11.96
C GLY A 24 16.32 6.22 -11.79
N LEU A 25 15.13 6.03 -11.22
CA LEU A 25 14.57 4.70 -10.97
C LEU A 25 14.28 3.96 -12.28
N THR A 26 14.45 2.65 -12.26
CA THR A 26 13.98 1.81 -13.37
C THR A 26 12.45 1.81 -13.41
N LEU A 27 11.88 1.56 -14.59
CA LEU A 27 10.43 1.45 -14.75
C LEU A 27 9.79 0.49 -13.73
N TRP A 28 10.43 -0.66 -13.49
CA TRP A 28 9.93 -1.68 -12.57
C TRP A 28 9.92 -1.22 -11.12
N ILE A 29 10.96 -0.51 -10.69
CA ILE A 29 11.03 0.05 -9.34
C ILE A 29 10.00 1.19 -9.17
N GLY A 30 9.77 1.98 -10.22
CA GLY A 30 8.66 2.94 -10.25
C GLY A 30 7.29 2.26 -10.14
N MET A 31 7.08 1.14 -10.84
CA MET A 31 5.87 0.33 -10.70
C MET A 31 5.71 -0.24 -9.29
N ASP A 32 6.79 -0.67 -8.64
CA ASP A 32 6.75 -1.16 -7.25
C ASP A 32 6.26 -0.10 -6.27
N LEU A 33 6.67 1.16 -6.44
CA LEU A 33 6.17 2.27 -5.63
C LEU A 33 4.66 2.49 -5.82
N VAL A 34 4.19 2.45 -7.07
CA VAL A 34 2.75 2.56 -7.40
C VAL A 34 1.97 1.37 -6.83
N ILE A 35 2.52 0.15 -6.91
CA ILE A 35 1.93 -1.04 -6.30
C ILE A 35 1.86 -0.87 -4.78
N ALA A 36 2.93 -0.41 -4.14
CA ALA A 36 3.01 -0.28 -2.70
C ALA A 36 1.97 0.70 -2.15
N ILE A 37 1.86 1.90 -2.74
CA ILE A 37 0.82 2.86 -2.35
C ILE A 37 -0.57 2.27 -2.59
N THR A 38 -0.80 1.59 -3.72
CA THR A 38 -2.10 1.00 -4.07
C THR A 38 -2.52 -0.10 -3.10
N VAL A 39 -1.60 -1.00 -2.80
CA VAL A 39 -1.83 -2.20 -1.99
C VAL A 39 -2.05 -1.83 -0.51
N SER A 40 -1.52 -0.70 -0.05
CA SER A 40 -1.72 -0.20 1.31
C SER A 40 -3.19 0.04 1.69
N TRP A 41 -4.04 0.29 0.70
CA TRP A 41 -5.48 0.52 0.89
C TRP A 41 -6.28 -0.77 1.00
N VAL A 42 -5.72 -1.92 0.61
CA VAL A 42 -6.47 -3.18 0.57
C VAL A 42 -7.02 -3.64 1.93
N PRO A 43 -6.32 -3.48 3.07
CA PRO A 43 -6.88 -3.78 4.39
C PRO A 43 -8.14 -2.98 4.72
N LEU A 44 -8.29 -1.79 4.12
CA LEU A 44 -9.38 -0.87 4.35
C LEU A 44 -10.63 -1.20 3.52
N ILE A 45 -10.45 -1.79 2.33
CA ILE A 45 -11.55 -2.14 1.40
C ILE A 45 -12.69 -2.94 2.08
N PRO A 46 -12.44 -3.96 2.92
CA PRO A 46 -13.48 -4.71 3.62
C PRO A 46 -14.38 -3.84 4.51
N ASP A 47 -13.86 -2.78 5.13
CA ASP A 47 -14.62 -1.95 6.08
C ASP A 47 -15.75 -1.17 5.42
N TYR A 48 -15.59 -0.84 4.13
CA TYR A 48 -16.62 -0.14 3.34
C TYR A 48 -17.44 -1.09 2.48
N THR A 49 -16.80 -2.08 1.87
CA THR A 49 -17.49 -3.05 1.01
C THR A 49 -18.46 -3.94 1.79
N ARG A 50 -18.33 -4.07 3.12
CA ARG A 50 -19.31 -4.77 3.97
C ARG A 50 -20.73 -4.19 3.91
N PHE A 51 -20.89 -2.93 3.51
CA PHE A 51 -22.18 -2.27 3.35
C PHE A 51 -22.74 -2.39 1.92
N SER A 52 -22.01 -3.03 1.01
CA SER A 52 -22.47 -3.26 -0.36
C SER A 52 -23.57 -4.32 -0.43
N ARG A 53 -24.50 -4.15 -1.37
CA ARG A 53 -25.64 -5.08 -1.59
C ARG A 53 -25.20 -6.44 -2.13
N ASP A 54 -24.19 -6.46 -2.99
CA ASP A 54 -23.69 -7.65 -3.65
C ASP A 54 -22.20 -7.52 -4.03
N ARG A 55 -21.57 -8.66 -4.32
CA ARG A 55 -20.15 -8.75 -4.64
C ARG A 55 -19.74 -7.99 -5.90
N ARG A 56 -20.62 -7.93 -6.92
CA ARG A 56 -20.31 -7.28 -8.19
C ARG A 56 -20.32 -5.76 -8.01
N SER A 57 -21.30 -5.24 -7.29
CA SER A 57 -21.35 -3.82 -6.93
C SER A 57 -20.15 -3.41 -6.06
N ALA A 58 -19.75 -4.24 -5.08
CA ALA A 58 -18.55 -4.00 -4.28
C ALA A 58 -17.28 -3.94 -5.15
N TRP A 59 -17.11 -4.91 -6.07
CA TRP A 59 -15.95 -4.97 -6.96
C TRP A 59 -15.87 -3.78 -7.91
N TRP A 60 -16.93 -3.51 -8.67
CA TRP A 60 -16.91 -2.44 -9.67
C TRP A 60 -16.94 -1.05 -9.02
N GLY A 61 -17.70 -0.87 -7.95
CA GLY A 61 -17.79 0.40 -7.24
C GLY A 61 -16.44 0.80 -6.63
N ALA A 62 -15.85 -0.08 -5.82
CA ALA A 62 -14.55 0.20 -5.21
C ALA A 62 -13.43 0.22 -6.25
N GLY A 63 -13.41 -0.75 -7.17
CA GLY A 63 -12.34 -0.89 -8.16
C GLY A 63 -12.28 0.25 -9.16
N VAL A 64 -13.40 0.63 -9.78
CA VAL A 64 -13.43 1.72 -10.77
C VAL A 64 -13.28 3.07 -10.09
N GLY A 65 -13.95 3.27 -8.94
CA GLY A 65 -13.83 4.49 -8.16
C GLY A 65 -12.37 4.76 -7.79
N TYR A 66 -11.68 3.76 -7.23
CA TYR A 66 -10.26 3.86 -6.89
C TYR A 66 -9.40 4.05 -8.13
N PHE A 67 -9.59 3.26 -9.19
CA PHE A 67 -8.79 3.35 -10.41
C PHE A 67 -8.85 4.75 -11.05
N VAL A 68 -10.05 5.32 -11.20
CA VAL A 68 -10.23 6.63 -11.82
C VAL A 68 -9.61 7.72 -10.94
N ALA A 69 -9.89 7.72 -9.64
CA ALA A 69 -9.37 8.73 -8.72
C ALA A 69 -7.84 8.66 -8.59
N ALA A 70 -7.28 7.46 -8.38
CA ALA A 70 -5.84 7.26 -8.23
C ALA A 70 -5.09 7.62 -9.52
N THR A 71 -5.60 7.19 -10.69
CA THR A 71 -4.97 7.54 -11.98
C THR A 71 -4.99 9.05 -12.20
N TRP A 72 -6.10 9.72 -11.89
CA TRP A 72 -6.20 11.17 -12.03
C TRP A 72 -5.19 11.90 -11.14
N MET A 73 -5.07 11.50 -9.88
CA MET A 73 -4.14 12.12 -8.94
C MET A 73 -2.67 11.84 -9.28
N LEU A 74 -2.34 10.63 -9.76
CA LEU A 74 -1.00 10.31 -10.25
C LEU A 74 -0.63 11.15 -11.47
N VAL A 75 -1.54 11.28 -12.45
CA VAL A 75 -1.32 12.15 -13.63
C VAL A 75 -1.14 13.61 -13.20
N LEU A 76 -1.95 14.09 -12.25
CA LEU A 76 -1.81 15.44 -11.71
C LEU A 76 -0.43 15.64 -11.06
N GLY A 77 0.04 14.68 -10.26
CA GLY A 77 1.36 14.70 -9.64
C GLY A 77 2.48 14.76 -10.68
N VAL A 78 2.42 13.92 -11.73
CA VAL A 78 3.37 13.94 -12.85
C VAL A 78 3.40 15.30 -13.53
N LEU A 79 2.24 15.88 -13.86
CA LEU A 79 2.16 17.20 -14.50
C LEU A 79 2.77 18.29 -13.60
N LEU A 80 2.50 18.27 -12.30
CA LEU A 80 3.06 19.25 -11.37
C LEU A 80 4.58 19.15 -11.25
N VAL A 81 5.12 17.94 -11.13
CA VAL A 81 6.56 17.73 -11.06
C VAL A 81 7.26 18.23 -12.33
N LEU A 82 6.75 17.83 -13.50
CA LEU A 82 7.38 18.14 -14.78
C LEU A 82 7.24 19.61 -15.21
N THR A 83 6.13 20.28 -14.85
CA THR A 83 5.91 21.69 -15.26
C THR A 83 6.48 22.70 -14.29
N ARG A 84 6.64 22.33 -13.01
CA ARG A 84 7.07 23.27 -11.95
C ARG A 84 8.52 23.07 -11.53
N GLY A 85 9.24 22.15 -12.18
CA GLY A 85 10.64 21.87 -11.90
C GLY A 85 10.85 21.38 -10.46
N LEU A 86 9.89 20.62 -9.91
CA LEU A 86 10.00 20.08 -8.57
C LEU A 86 10.97 18.90 -8.61
N SER A 87 11.98 18.94 -7.74
CA SER A 87 12.97 17.86 -7.64
C SER A 87 12.74 17.00 -6.39
N ASP A 88 12.05 17.53 -5.40
CA ASP A 88 11.73 16.86 -4.14
C ASP A 88 10.22 16.97 -3.84
N PRO A 89 9.53 15.88 -3.46
CA PRO A 89 8.14 15.92 -3.01
C PRO A 89 7.87 16.98 -1.91
N ALA A 90 8.85 17.27 -1.06
CA ALA A 90 8.75 18.27 0.00
C ALA A 90 8.64 19.72 -0.53
N GLU A 91 9.02 19.98 -1.78
CA GLU A 91 8.91 21.31 -2.42
C GLU A 91 7.48 21.62 -2.85
N LEU A 92 6.65 20.59 -3.05
CA LEU A 92 5.32 20.72 -3.65
C LEU A 92 4.40 21.68 -2.87
N PRO A 93 4.26 21.60 -1.53
CA PRO A 93 3.41 22.55 -0.79
C PRO A 93 3.86 24.00 -0.96
N ALA A 94 5.17 24.26 -0.92
CA ALA A 94 5.72 25.61 -1.05
C ALA A 94 5.52 26.16 -2.47
N ALA A 95 5.74 25.34 -3.50
CA ALA A 95 5.54 25.71 -4.90
C ALA A 95 4.08 26.08 -5.19
N VAL A 96 3.13 25.32 -4.65
CA VAL A 96 1.70 25.60 -4.86
C VAL A 96 1.24 26.84 -4.09
N VAL A 97 1.74 27.06 -2.87
CA VAL A 97 1.45 28.31 -2.12
C VAL A 97 2.05 29.54 -2.82
N GLY A 98 3.27 29.41 -3.36
CA GLY A 98 3.95 30.47 -4.12
C GLY A 98 3.22 30.88 -5.40
N ALA A 99 2.36 30.02 -5.95
CA ALA A 99 1.58 30.29 -7.15
C ALA A 99 0.39 31.25 -6.92
N GLY A 100 0.11 31.62 -5.67
CA GLY A 100 -0.87 32.65 -5.31
C GLY A 100 -2.06 32.12 -4.50
N LEU A 101 -2.92 33.04 -4.07
CA LEU A 101 -4.01 32.75 -3.11
C LEU A 101 -4.95 31.65 -3.58
N ALA A 102 -5.29 31.59 -4.88
CA ALA A 102 -6.20 30.58 -5.40
C ALA A 102 -5.60 29.15 -5.34
N ALA A 103 -4.31 29.01 -5.58
CA ALA A 103 -3.60 27.73 -5.45
C ALA A 103 -3.42 27.33 -3.97
N ALA A 104 -3.10 28.28 -3.10
CA ALA A 104 -3.07 28.06 -1.66
C ALA A 104 -4.43 27.60 -1.11
N LEU A 105 -5.53 28.23 -1.53
CA LEU A 105 -6.89 27.81 -1.15
C LEU A 105 -7.25 26.44 -1.72
N ALA A 106 -6.76 26.11 -2.91
CA ALA A 106 -7.00 24.79 -3.49
C ALA A 106 -6.24 23.68 -2.75
N VAL A 107 -5.00 23.93 -2.32
CA VAL A 107 -4.26 23.00 -1.45
C VAL A 107 -4.95 22.87 -0.11
N LEU A 108 -5.38 23.98 0.51
CA LEU A 108 -6.15 23.93 1.75
C LEU A 108 -7.42 23.09 1.58
N ALA A 109 -8.14 23.27 0.48
CA ALA A 109 -9.33 22.47 0.19
C ALA A 109 -8.99 20.98 0.08
N VAL A 110 -7.90 20.61 -0.59
CA VAL A 110 -7.41 19.22 -0.64
C VAL A 110 -7.03 18.73 0.74
N THR A 111 -6.25 19.48 1.53
CA THR A 111 -5.88 19.10 2.90
C THR A 111 -7.11 18.88 3.80
N LEU A 112 -8.16 19.67 3.62
CA LEU A 112 -9.41 19.47 4.34
C LEU A 112 -10.15 18.21 3.87
N ASP A 113 -10.12 17.91 2.57
CA ASP A 113 -10.65 16.67 1.98
C ASP A 113 -9.97 15.46 2.63
N GLU A 114 -8.64 15.43 2.70
CA GLU A 114 -7.80 14.37 3.31
C GLU A 114 -8.13 14.06 4.79
N THR A 115 -8.94 14.88 5.46
CA THR A 115 -9.39 14.61 6.83
C THR A 115 -10.28 13.37 6.90
N ASP A 116 -11.04 13.06 5.83
CA ASP A 116 -11.88 11.87 5.78
C ASP A 116 -11.04 10.58 5.66
N GLU A 117 -9.95 10.61 4.90
CA GLU A 117 -8.95 9.54 4.79
C GLU A 117 -8.23 9.32 6.12
N ALA A 118 -7.83 10.40 6.79
CA ALA A 118 -7.23 10.30 8.12
C ALA A 118 -8.20 9.66 9.12
N PHE A 119 -9.48 10.06 9.09
CA PHE A 119 -10.54 9.45 9.90
C PHE A 119 -10.72 7.96 9.58
N ALA A 120 -10.77 7.61 8.29
CA ALA A 120 -10.89 6.24 7.81
C ALA A 120 -9.77 5.33 8.34
N ASN A 121 -8.52 5.80 8.22
CA ASN A 121 -7.33 5.06 8.66
C ASN A 121 -7.32 4.86 10.19
N ILE A 122 -7.65 5.91 10.95
CA ILE A 122 -7.76 5.82 12.42
C ILE A 122 -8.86 4.83 12.81
N TYR A 123 -10.04 4.94 12.19
CA TYR A 123 -11.17 4.06 12.49
C TYR A 123 -10.85 2.60 12.20
N SER A 124 -10.31 2.30 11.02
CA SER A 124 -9.98 0.93 10.61
C SER A 124 -8.88 0.31 11.47
N THR A 125 -7.85 1.10 11.81
CA THR A 125 -6.80 0.65 12.73
C THR A 125 -7.35 0.38 14.13
N ALA A 126 -8.23 1.23 14.64
CA ALA A 126 -8.87 1.02 15.94
C ALA A 126 -9.79 -0.21 15.96
N VAL A 127 -10.55 -0.47 14.89
CA VAL A 127 -11.37 -1.68 14.75
C VAL A 127 -10.48 -2.93 14.64
N SER A 128 -9.39 -2.86 13.90
CA SER A 128 -8.40 -3.93 13.81
C SER A 128 -7.78 -4.24 15.17
N LEU A 129 -7.45 -3.21 15.95
CA LEU A 129 -6.91 -3.36 17.30
C LEU A 129 -7.97 -3.89 18.30
N GLN A 130 -9.25 -3.55 18.10
CA GLN A 130 -10.36 -4.11 18.88
C GLN A 130 -10.47 -5.63 18.73
N ASN A 131 -10.12 -6.18 17.56
CA ASN A 131 -10.08 -7.64 17.36
C ASN A 131 -8.95 -8.30 18.18
N LEU A 132 -7.85 -7.59 18.44
CA LEU A 132 -6.73 -8.08 19.26
C LEU A 132 -6.99 -7.90 20.77
N VAL A 133 -7.61 -6.78 21.16
CA VAL A 133 -7.84 -6.41 22.56
C VAL A 133 -9.33 -6.12 22.79
N PRO A 134 -10.21 -7.14 22.73
CA PRO A 134 -11.66 -6.95 22.67
C PRO A 134 -12.27 -6.30 23.92
N ARG A 135 -11.54 -6.31 25.05
CA ARG A 135 -11.98 -5.68 26.31
C ARG A 135 -11.63 -4.20 26.41
N ALA A 136 -10.76 -3.69 25.54
CA ALA A 136 -10.41 -2.28 25.55
C ALA A 136 -11.59 -1.43 25.06
N PRO A 137 -11.85 -0.26 25.67
CA PRO A 137 -12.91 0.63 25.19
C PRO A 137 -12.51 1.23 23.85
N GLN A 138 -13.40 1.12 22.85
CA GLN A 138 -13.14 1.58 21.49
C GLN A 138 -12.68 3.05 21.41
N ARG A 139 -13.25 3.91 22.25
CA ARG A 139 -12.85 5.34 22.33
C ARG A 139 -11.39 5.52 22.70
N ALA A 140 -10.85 4.67 23.59
CA ALA A 140 -9.45 4.72 23.95
C ALA A 140 -8.54 4.19 22.84
N LEU A 141 -8.97 3.16 22.10
CA LEU A 141 -8.23 2.67 20.93
C LEU A 141 -8.16 3.74 19.83
N VAL A 142 -9.28 4.42 19.55
CA VAL A 142 -9.33 5.55 18.61
C VAL A 142 -8.37 6.65 19.06
N ALA A 143 -8.47 7.10 20.32
CA ALA A 143 -7.59 8.16 20.84
C ALA A 143 -6.11 7.78 20.78
N LEU A 144 -5.77 6.54 21.15
CA LEU A 144 -4.40 6.01 21.06
C LEU A 144 -3.87 6.06 19.63
N VAL A 145 -4.65 5.53 18.67
CA VAL A 145 -4.27 5.51 17.25
C VAL A 145 -4.13 6.93 16.71
N SER A 146 -5.06 7.84 17.02
CA SER A 146 -4.97 9.24 16.61
C SER A 146 -3.69 9.90 17.11
N VAL A 147 -3.39 9.79 18.41
CA VAL A 147 -2.19 10.37 19.01
C VAL A 147 -0.92 9.77 18.40
N ALA A 148 -0.87 8.45 18.26
CA ALA A 148 0.28 7.76 17.66
C ALA A 148 0.49 8.17 16.19
N ALA A 149 -0.57 8.25 15.40
CA ALA A 149 -0.52 8.69 14.01
C ALA A 149 -0.07 10.15 13.89
N THR A 150 -0.57 11.05 14.74
CA THR A 150 -0.13 12.46 14.76
C THR A 150 1.35 12.58 15.13
N ILE A 151 1.81 11.87 16.16
CA ILE A 151 3.24 11.86 16.53
C ILE A 151 4.08 11.31 15.37
N GLY A 152 3.62 10.23 14.74
CA GLY A 152 4.27 9.65 13.57
C GLY A 152 4.39 10.65 12.42
N ALA A 153 3.30 11.35 12.09
CA ALA A 153 3.28 12.37 11.04
C ALA A 153 4.22 13.55 11.34
N LEU A 154 4.32 13.98 12.60
CA LEU A 154 5.22 15.06 13.02
C LEU A 154 6.70 14.64 13.01
N ALA A 155 7.00 13.36 13.23
CA ALA A 155 8.36 12.83 13.25
C ALA A 155 8.85 12.34 11.88
N PHE A 156 7.95 12.19 10.90
CA PHE A 156 8.27 11.61 9.60
C PHE A 156 8.87 12.64 8.64
N ASP A 157 10.01 12.32 8.04
CA ASP A 157 10.63 13.15 7.00
C ASP A 157 10.07 12.76 5.62
N LEU A 158 9.41 13.71 4.96
CA LEU A 158 8.86 13.53 3.61
C LEU A 158 9.91 13.10 2.57
N ARG A 159 11.19 13.44 2.79
CA ARG A 159 12.28 12.99 1.91
C ARG A 159 12.49 11.48 1.94
N ARG A 160 12.03 10.82 3.00
CA ARG A 160 12.07 9.36 3.16
C ARG A 160 10.77 8.69 2.76
N TYR A 161 9.86 9.42 2.10
CA TYR A 161 8.57 8.88 1.68
C TYR A 161 8.73 7.68 0.73
N GLN A 162 9.72 7.72 -0.16
CA GLN A 162 10.05 6.60 -1.04
C GLN A 162 10.39 5.32 -0.25
N ASP A 163 11.29 5.40 0.73
CA ASP A 163 11.66 4.26 1.60
C ASP A 163 10.44 3.75 2.36
N PHE A 164 9.57 4.64 2.81
CA PHE A 164 8.35 4.27 3.49
C PHE A 164 7.40 3.50 2.56
N LEU A 165 7.26 3.91 1.30
CA LEU A 165 6.47 3.17 0.31
C LEU A 165 7.05 1.77 0.06
N PHE A 166 8.37 1.62 -0.09
CA PHE A 166 8.97 0.29 -0.22
C PHE A 166 8.74 -0.57 1.03
N LEU A 167 8.85 0.01 2.23
CA LEU A 167 8.53 -0.70 3.46
C LEU A 167 7.07 -1.15 3.47
N LEU A 168 6.14 -0.27 3.08
CA LEU A 168 4.71 -0.58 2.95
C LEU A 168 4.49 -1.75 1.98
N GLY A 169 5.16 -1.71 0.83
CA GLY A 169 5.18 -2.80 -0.15
C GLY A 169 5.67 -4.12 0.46
N ALA A 170 6.76 -4.08 1.22
CA ALA A 170 7.33 -5.26 1.89
C ALA A 170 6.34 -5.94 2.84
N PHE A 171 5.51 -5.17 3.56
CA PHE A 171 4.50 -5.72 4.47
C PHE A 171 3.25 -6.20 3.72
N PHE A 172 2.67 -5.36 2.87
CA PHE A 172 1.33 -5.59 2.34
C PHE A 172 1.29 -6.45 1.07
N VAL A 173 2.29 -6.35 0.18
CA VAL A 173 2.33 -7.16 -1.04
C VAL A 173 2.34 -8.67 -0.74
N PRO A 174 3.23 -9.21 0.10
CA PRO A 174 3.19 -10.63 0.44
C PRO A 174 1.95 -11.01 1.26
N LEU A 175 1.40 -10.09 2.07
CA LEU A 175 0.17 -10.32 2.81
C LEU A 175 -1.01 -10.61 1.86
N LEU A 176 -1.11 -9.85 0.75
CA LEU A 176 -2.08 -10.12 -0.30
C LEU A 176 -1.85 -11.48 -0.98
N GLY A 177 -0.60 -11.85 -1.21
CA GLY A 177 -0.25 -13.17 -1.75
C GLY A 177 -0.78 -14.31 -0.87
N VAL A 178 -0.56 -14.22 0.44
CA VAL A 178 -1.08 -15.19 1.42
C VAL A 178 -2.61 -15.18 1.46
N LEU A 179 -3.23 -14.00 1.51
CA LEU A 179 -4.68 -13.86 1.57
C LEU A 179 -5.35 -14.45 0.33
N LEU A 180 -4.83 -14.16 -0.86
CA LEU A 180 -5.34 -14.68 -2.13
C LEU A 180 -5.18 -16.21 -2.20
N ALA A 181 -4.00 -16.73 -1.84
CA ALA A 181 -3.76 -18.17 -1.81
C ALA A 181 -4.75 -18.87 -0.89
N HIS A 182 -4.92 -18.37 0.33
CA HIS A 182 -5.87 -18.92 1.29
C HIS A 182 -7.31 -18.85 0.79
N TRP A 183 -7.74 -17.70 0.25
CA TRP A 183 -9.08 -17.50 -0.27
C TRP A 183 -9.41 -18.43 -1.45
N LEU A 184 -8.47 -18.61 -2.38
CA LEU A 184 -8.63 -19.56 -3.49
C LEU A 184 -8.72 -20.99 -2.99
N LEU A 185 -7.89 -21.37 -2.01
CA LEU A 185 -7.94 -22.71 -1.43
C LEU A 185 -9.34 -22.99 -0.85
N ILE A 186 -9.92 -22.10 -0.05
CA ILE A 186 -11.27 -22.29 0.54
C ILE A 186 -12.43 -22.16 -0.46
N GLY A 187 -12.15 -22.12 -1.77
CA GLY A 187 -13.18 -22.11 -2.80
C GLY A 187 -13.78 -20.72 -3.07
N ALA A 188 -12.95 -19.68 -2.92
CA ALA A 188 -13.28 -18.29 -3.21
C ALA A 188 -14.45 -17.73 -2.37
N ARG A 189 -14.68 -18.31 -1.19
CA ARG A 189 -15.78 -17.99 -0.29
C ARG A 189 -15.35 -18.22 1.15
N TYR A 190 -15.58 -17.23 2.01
CA TYR A 190 -15.49 -17.37 3.46
C TYR A 190 -16.89 -17.59 4.01
N SER A 191 -17.06 -18.62 4.84
CA SER A 191 -18.23 -18.80 5.70
C SER A 191 -18.00 -18.15 7.07
N ARG A 192 -19.07 -18.04 7.87
CA ARG A 192 -18.96 -17.53 9.25
C ARG A 192 -18.00 -18.37 10.10
N SER A 193 -18.07 -19.69 9.99
CA SER A 193 -17.18 -20.61 10.73
C SER A 193 -15.71 -20.47 10.30
N ASP A 194 -15.44 -20.16 9.02
CA ASP A 194 -14.06 -19.94 8.55
C ASP A 194 -13.37 -18.74 9.21
N VAL A 195 -14.16 -17.82 9.77
CA VAL A 195 -13.68 -16.59 10.42
C VAL A 195 -13.74 -16.71 11.94
N PHE A 196 -14.89 -17.11 12.50
CA PHE A 196 -15.11 -17.08 13.95
C PHE A 196 -14.66 -18.36 14.66
N ASP A 197 -14.61 -19.50 13.98
CA ASP A 197 -14.11 -20.77 14.54
C ASP A 197 -12.65 -21.03 14.13
N ALA A 198 -12.03 -20.07 13.45
CA ALA A 198 -10.63 -20.16 13.05
C ALA A 198 -9.70 -20.15 14.28
N PRO A 199 -8.57 -20.89 14.21
CA PRO A 199 -7.54 -20.75 15.23
C PRO A 199 -7.02 -19.31 15.25
N ALA A 200 -6.73 -18.82 16.46
CA ALA A 200 -6.23 -17.46 16.68
C ALA A 200 -4.94 -17.16 15.89
N VAL A 201 -4.12 -18.19 15.65
CA VAL A 201 -2.86 -18.07 14.91
C VAL A 201 -2.78 -19.18 13.87
N ARG A 202 -2.32 -18.83 12.66
CA ARG A 202 -2.06 -19.77 11.56
C ARG A 202 -0.56 -19.72 11.20
N PRO A 203 0.30 -20.48 11.91
CA PRO A 203 1.77 -20.34 11.77
C PRO A 203 2.26 -20.52 10.34
N ALA A 204 1.65 -21.43 9.57
CA ALA A 204 2.03 -21.65 8.19
C ALA A 204 1.75 -20.44 7.27
N LEU A 205 0.65 -19.72 7.50
CA LEU A 205 0.32 -18.50 6.74
C LEU A 205 1.21 -17.33 7.18
N LEU A 206 1.53 -17.23 8.47
CA LEU A 206 2.49 -16.26 8.98
C LEU A 206 3.90 -16.52 8.42
N ALA A 207 4.34 -17.78 8.35
CA ALA A 207 5.62 -18.14 7.76
C ALA A 207 5.66 -17.82 6.26
N ALA A 208 4.57 -18.10 5.52
CA ALA A 208 4.46 -17.72 4.10
C ALA A 208 4.58 -16.21 3.90
N TRP A 209 3.93 -15.42 4.78
CA TRP A 209 4.03 -13.96 4.76
C TRP A 209 5.45 -13.48 5.07
N LEU A 210 6.09 -14.02 6.12
CA LEU A 210 7.47 -13.68 6.49
C LEU A 210 8.47 -14.04 5.38
N ILE A 211 8.26 -15.15 4.66
CA ILE A 211 9.08 -15.51 3.51
C ILE A 211 8.93 -14.47 2.39
N GLY A 212 7.69 -14.07 2.07
CA GLY A 212 7.46 -13.00 1.10
C GLY A 212 8.08 -11.67 1.50
N PHE A 213 7.97 -11.28 2.78
CA PHE A 213 8.64 -10.11 3.34
C PHE A 213 10.17 -10.22 3.20
N ALA A 214 10.75 -11.38 3.52
CA ALA A 214 12.18 -11.63 3.38
C ALA A 214 12.63 -11.56 1.92
N VAL A 215 11.85 -12.08 0.98
CA VAL A 215 12.12 -11.94 -0.48
C VAL A 215 12.08 -10.48 -0.91
N TYR A 216 11.11 -9.71 -0.42
CA TYR A 216 11.01 -8.27 -0.70
C TYR A 216 12.27 -7.54 -0.20
N GLN A 217 12.62 -7.73 1.06
CA GLN A 217 13.79 -7.12 1.70
C GLN A 217 15.11 -7.60 1.09
N TRP A 218 15.17 -8.84 0.61
CA TRP A 218 16.33 -9.35 -0.11
C TRP A 218 16.54 -8.66 -1.46
N LEU A 219 15.45 -8.35 -2.18
CA LEU A 219 15.50 -7.67 -3.47
C LEU A 219 15.69 -6.16 -3.33
N HIS A 220 15.06 -5.54 -2.33
CA HIS A 220 15.19 -4.12 -2.02
C HIS A 220 15.22 -3.91 -0.50
N PRO A 221 16.41 -3.99 0.13
CA PRO A 221 16.56 -3.75 1.56
C PRO A 221 16.08 -2.35 1.92
N THR A 222 15.10 -2.26 2.82
CA THR A 222 14.51 -0.97 3.19
C THR A 222 14.18 -0.94 4.68
N GLY A 223 14.59 0.12 5.38
CA GLY A 223 14.31 0.29 6.80
C GLY A 223 15.36 1.13 7.53
N PRO A 224 15.52 0.94 8.84
CA PRO A 224 16.63 1.51 9.60
C PRO A 224 17.98 1.03 9.04
N GLY A 225 19.02 1.87 9.11
CA GLY A 225 20.35 1.54 8.57
C GLY A 225 20.89 0.20 9.05
N TRP A 226 20.80 -0.08 10.36
CA TRP A 226 21.24 -1.35 10.93
C TRP A 226 20.56 -2.59 10.32
N TRP A 227 19.31 -2.46 9.85
CA TRP A 227 18.57 -3.54 9.21
C TRP A 227 19.05 -3.72 7.77
N VAL A 228 19.21 -2.61 7.04
CA VAL A 228 19.73 -2.61 5.67
C VAL A 228 21.12 -3.24 5.65
N ASP A 229 22.02 -2.77 6.52
CA ASP A 229 23.39 -3.30 6.66
C ASP A 229 23.38 -4.81 6.94
N ALA A 230 22.50 -5.26 7.84
CA ALA A 230 22.37 -6.67 8.17
C ALA A 230 21.90 -7.50 6.98
N VAL A 231 20.88 -7.05 6.24
CA VAL A 231 20.37 -7.76 5.06
C VAL A 231 21.41 -7.78 3.94
N GLU A 232 22.07 -6.65 3.69
CA GLU A 232 23.11 -6.53 2.67
C GLU A 232 24.31 -7.43 2.95
N SER A 233 24.70 -7.57 4.23
CA SER A 233 25.83 -8.43 4.62
C SER A 233 25.66 -9.91 4.28
N VAL A 234 24.41 -10.38 4.17
CA VAL A 234 24.06 -11.78 3.88
C VAL A 234 23.33 -11.95 2.55
N ARG A 235 23.20 -10.88 1.75
CA ARG A 235 22.39 -10.84 0.52
C ARG A 235 22.97 -11.76 -0.56
N PRO A 236 22.31 -12.88 -0.91
CA PRO A 236 22.76 -13.67 -2.05
C PRO A 236 22.50 -12.92 -3.38
N PRO A 237 23.19 -13.28 -4.47
CA PRO A 237 22.94 -12.72 -5.79
C PRO A 237 21.47 -12.90 -6.20
N THR A 238 20.83 -11.85 -6.69
CA THR A 238 19.41 -11.82 -7.08
C THR A 238 19.09 -12.68 -8.31
N GLY A 239 20.11 -13.08 -9.07
CA GLY A 239 19.93 -13.84 -10.31
C GLY A 239 19.13 -13.10 -11.38
N GLY A 240 19.06 -11.77 -11.30
CA GLY A 240 18.29 -10.91 -12.20
C GLY A 240 16.81 -10.74 -11.81
N LEU A 241 16.36 -11.27 -10.67
CA LEU A 241 14.97 -11.08 -10.20
C LEU A 241 14.64 -9.62 -9.88
N ASP A 242 15.64 -8.82 -9.53
CA ASP A 242 15.53 -7.37 -9.35
C ASP A 242 15.20 -6.61 -10.64
N SER A 243 15.45 -7.22 -11.82
CA SER A 243 15.12 -6.62 -13.12
C SER A 243 13.63 -6.57 -13.43
N ILE A 244 12.79 -7.32 -12.70
CA ILE A 244 11.33 -7.36 -12.86
C ILE A 244 10.60 -6.72 -11.67
N GLY A 245 11.33 -5.96 -10.86
CA GLY A 245 10.82 -5.35 -9.63
C GLY A 245 10.82 -6.30 -8.43
N VAL A 246 10.27 -5.81 -7.33
CA VAL A 246 10.37 -6.37 -5.98
C VAL A 246 9.05 -6.99 -5.55
N SER A 247 7.94 -6.35 -5.93
CA SER A 247 6.59 -6.71 -5.50
C SER A 247 6.15 -8.05 -6.08
N ILE A 248 6.40 -8.28 -7.37
CA ILE A 248 5.95 -9.52 -8.04
C ILE A 248 6.64 -10.76 -7.45
N PRO A 249 7.98 -10.82 -7.32
CA PRO A 249 8.63 -11.98 -6.70
C PRO A 249 8.18 -12.22 -5.25
N SER A 250 8.05 -11.16 -4.44
CA SER A 250 7.58 -11.24 -3.06
C SER A 250 6.17 -11.81 -2.96
N PHE A 251 5.25 -11.31 -3.78
CA PHE A 251 3.87 -11.80 -3.86
C PHE A 251 3.82 -13.28 -4.24
N VAL A 252 4.54 -13.66 -5.31
CA VAL A 252 4.56 -15.04 -5.81
C VAL A 252 5.14 -16.00 -4.78
N ALA A 253 6.22 -15.61 -4.09
CA ALA A 253 6.82 -16.42 -3.03
C ALA A 253 5.82 -16.65 -1.88
N ALA A 254 5.20 -15.58 -1.37
CA ALA A 254 4.21 -15.70 -0.30
C ALA A 254 3.00 -16.54 -0.71
N PHE A 255 2.48 -16.31 -1.92
CA PHE A 255 1.35 -17.04 -2.48
C PHE A 255 1.66 -18.53 -2.61
N ALA A 256 2.80 -18.89 -3.22
CA ALA A 256 3.19 -20.27 -3.48
C ALA A 256 3.40 -21.05 -2.17
N VAL A 257 4.06 -20.45 -1.17
CA VAL A 257 4.26 -21.08 0.14
C VAL A 257 2.93 -21.28 0.87
N ALA A 258 2.07 -20.27 0.88
CA ALA A 258 0.75 -20.38 1.50
C ALA A 258 -0.12 -21.45 0.81
N ALA A 259 -0.11 -21.49 -0.53
CA ALA A 259 -0.83 -22.47 -1.33
C ALA A 259 -0.33 -23.90 -1.05
N ALA A 260 0.99 -24.10 -0.99
CA ALA A 260 1.61 -25.38 -0.68
C ALA A 260 1.25 -25.86 0.74
N ALA A 261 1.36 -24.98 1.75
CA ALA A 261 1.02 -25.31 3.13
C ALA A 261 -0.46 -25.70 3.31
N GLY A 262 -1.37 -24.98 2.64
CA GLY A 262 -2.80 -25.29 2.67
C GLY A 262 -3.15 -26.57 1.91
N GLY A 263 -2.48 -26.84 0.79
CA GLY A 263 -2.65 -28.07 0.02
C GLY A 263 -2.21 -29.33 0.79
N LEU A 264 -1.08 -29.26 1.50
CA LEU A 264 -0.58 -30.34 2.34
C LEU A 264 -1.52 -30.66 3.50
N SER A 265 -2.04 -29.64 4.18
CA SER A 265 -2.96 -29.80 5.31
C SER A 265 -4.26 -30.52 4.92
N ARG A 266 -4.79 -30.24 3.73
CA ARG A 266 -5.99 -30.91 3.20
C ARG A 266 -5.77 -32.35 2.81
N ARG A 267 -4.59 -32.68 2.25
CA ARG A 267 -4.23 -34.06 1.92
C ARG A 267 -4.10 -34.92 3.17
N ALA A 268 -3.47 -34.39 4.22
CA ALA A 268 -3.32 -35.08 5.51
C ALA A 268 -4.67 -35.32 6.23
N GLY A 269 -5.65 -34.44 6.05
CA GLY A 269 -7.00 -34.63 6.58
C GLY A 269 -7.81 -35.72 5.86
N ARG A 270 -7.59 -35.89 4.55
CA ARG A 270 -8.27 -36.90 3.73
C ARG A 270 -7.69 -38.31 3.87
N SER A 271 -6.43 -38.46 4.29
CA SER A 271 -5.83 -39.79 4.53
C SER A 271 -6.16 -40.37 5.91
N ARG A 272 -6.86 -39.61 6.76
CA ARG A 272 -7.30 -40.02 8.11
C ARG A 272 -8.79 -40.38 8.19
N THR A 273 -9.51 -40.28 7.07
CA THR A 273 -10.93 -40.67 6.90
C THR A 273 -11.01 -41.88 6.00
#